data_AF-A0A2A5BUQ5-F1
#
_entry.id   AF-A0A2A5BUQ5-F1
#
_cell.length_a   1.000
_cell.length_b   1.000
_cell.length_c   1.000
_cell.angle_alpha   90.00
_cell.angle_beta   90.00
_cell.angle_gamma   90.00
#
_symmetry.space_group_name_H-M   'P 1'
#
loop_
_entity.id
_entity.type
_entity.pdbx_description
1 polymer ?
#
loop_
_entity_poly.entity_id
_entity_poly.type
_entity_poly.pdbx_seq_one_letter_code
_entity_poly.pdbx_strand_id
1 'polypeptide(L)' 'MAFDNFNDFMTMCYTAPIGAIRCHGSYVWVAYGIVLVIIVANIAAPIIRNKKIKQNIRRKVSRERMQNEPKT' A
#
# COMPACT_ATOMS: atom_id res chain seq x y z
N MET A 1 -20.66 20.28 11.60
CA MET A 1 -19.89 21.41 11.05
C MET A 1 -19.14 20.88 9.85
N ALA A 2 -19.28 21.53 8.69
CA ALA A 2 -18.49 21.21 7.51
C ALA A 2 -17.19 22.01 7.56
N PHE A 3 -16.13 21.54 6.90
CA PHE A 3 -14.86 22.26 6.80
C PHE A 3 -15.01 23.45 5.86
N ASP A 4 -14.49 24.60 6.26
CA ASP A 4 -14.57 25.81 5.44
C ASP A 4 -13.50 25.82 4.34
N ASN A 5 -12.33 25.22 4.60
CA ASN A 5 -11.19 25.21 3.66
C ASN A 5 -10.28 23.99 3.83
N PHE A 6 -9.41 23.75 2.85
CA PHE A 6 -8.48 22.60 2.87
C PHE A 6 -7.53 22.61 4.07
N ASN A 7 -7.04 23.79 4.49
CA ASN A 7 -6.17 23.89 5.66
C ASN A 7 -6.91 23.47 6.95
N ASP A 8 -8.17 23.85 7.09
CA ASP A 8 -9.02 23.47 8.23
C ASP A 8 -9.28 21.95 8.25
N PHE A 9 -9.53 21.36 7.08
CA PHE A 9 -9.59 19.91 6.93
C PHE A 9 -8.27 19.20 7.30
N MET A 10 -7.12 19.76 6.92
CA MET A 10 -5.82 19.15 7.21
C MET A 10 -5.46 19.21 8.71
N THR A 11 -5.73 20.35 9.36
CA THR A 11 -5.28 20.57 10.74
C THR A 11 -6.33 20.14 11.77
N MET A 12 -7.62 20.13 11.39
CA MET A 12 -8.76 19.84 12.26
C MET A 12 -8.59 20.52 13.62
N CYS A 13 -8.37 21.84 13.59
CA CYS A 13 -8.13 22.63 14.78
C CYS A 13 -9.44 23.22 15.26
N TYR A 14 -9.69 23.14 16.57
CA TYR A 14 -10.80 23.87 17.18
C TYR A 14 -10.31 24.66 18.39
N THR A 15 -10.97 25.78 18.65
CA THR A 15 -10.72 26.60 19.83
C THR A 15 -11.44 25.98 21.02
N ALA A 16 -10.69 25.58 22.04
CA ALA A 16 -11.27 25.16 23.30
C ALA A 16 -11.85 26.37 24.06
N PRO A 17 -12.82 26.16 24.97
CA PRO A 17 -13.45 27.24 25.76
C PRO A 17 -12.45 28.10 26.57
N ILE A 18 -11.25 27.57 26.82
CA ILE A 18 -10.21 28.14 27.69
C ILE A 18 -9.03 28.74 26.88
N GLY A 19 -9.27 29.22 25.66
CA GLY A 19 -8.28 29.95 24.85
C GLY A 19 -7.15 29.09 24.26
N ALA A 20 -7.15 27.79 24.50
CA ALA A 20 -6.21 26.87 23.87
C ALA A 20 -6.72 26.41 22.49
N ILE A 21 -5.84 26.45 21.49
CA ILE A 21 -6.09 25.85 20.17
C ILE A 21 -5.65 24.39 20.23
N ARG A 22 -6.56 23.47 19.87
CA ARG A 22 -6.25 22.05 19.81
C ARG A 22 -6.43 21.52 18.40
N CYS A 23 -5.41 20.84 17.89
CA CYS A 23 -5.38 20.31 16.54
C CYS A 23 -5.22 18.80 16.57
N HIS A 24 -6.08 18.07 15.85
CA HIS A 24 -6.09 16.61 15.82
C HIS A 24 -5.78 16.00 14.47
N GLY A 25 -5.61 16.84 13.43
CA GLY A 25 -5.33 16.37 12.08
C GLY A 25 -4.12 15.44 12.00
N SER A 26 -3.02 15.77 12.68
CA SER A 26 -1.79 14.98 12.62
C SER A 26 -1.97 13.51 13.02
N TYR A 27 -2.76 13.23 14.06
CA TYR A 27 -3.02 11.86 14.51
C TYR A 27 -3.81 11.05 13.47
N VAL A 28 -4.84 11.68 12.89
CA VAL A 28 -5.72 11.08 11.89
C VAL A 28 -4.94 10.75 10.61
N TRP A 29 -4.12 11.69 10.14
CA TRP A 29 -3.30 11.49 8.95
C TRP A 29 -2.21 10.44 9.13
N VAL A 30 -1.58 10.37 10.31
CA VAL A 30 -0.62 9.30 10.63
C VAL A 30 -1.31 7.93 10.63
N ALA A 31 -2.49 7.82 11.25
CA ALA A 31 -3.25 6.57 11.22
C ALA A 31 -3.60 6.15 9.79
N TYR A 32 -4.09 7.06 8.95
CA TYR A 32 -4.36 6.77 7.54
C TYR A 32 -3.09 6.41 6.76
N GLY A 33 -1.98 7.08 7.03
CA GLY A 33 -0.68 6.76 6.44
C GLY A 33 -0.23 5.34 6.75
N ILE A 34 -0.35 4.92 8.01
CA ILE A 34 0.00 3.55 8.44
C ILE A 34 -0.90 2.52 7.74
N VAL A 35 -2.21 2.76 7.69
CA VAL A 35 -3.15 1.88 6.99
C VAL A 35 -2.79 1.77 5.50
N LEU A 36 -2.46 2.89 4.84
CA LEU A 36 -2.06 2.91 3.44
C LEU A 36 -0.77 2.09 3.22
N VAL A 37 0.22 2.22 4.10
CA VAL A 37 1.45 1.42 4.05
C VAL A 37 1.14 -0.07 4.18
N ILE A 38 0.27 -0.46 5.11
CA ILE A 38 -0.14 -1.86 5.32
C ILE A 38 -0.82 -2.42 4.07
N ILE A 39 -1.73 -1.65 3.45
CA ILE A 39 -2.43 -2.04 2.23
C ILE A 39 -1.42 -2.24 1.09
N VAL A 40 -0.53 -1.27 0.86
CA VAL A 40 0.50 -1.34 -0.18
C VAL A 40 1.40 -2.55 0.05
N ALA A 41 1.84 -2.79 1.28
CA ALA A 41 2.67 -3.94 1.62
C ALA A 41 1.95 -5.28 1.33
N ASN A 42 0.67 -5.38 1.69
CA ASN A 42 -0.16 -6.57 1.44
C ASN A 42 -0.40 -6.82 -0.06
N ILE A 43 -0.46 -5.78 -0.89
CA ILE A 43 -0.59 -5.93 -2.34
C ILE A 43 0.76 -6.22 -2.98
N ALA A 44 1.84 -5.57 -2.52
CA ALA A 44 3.18 -5.75 -3.08
C ALA A 44 3.74 -7.16 -2.81
N ALA A 45 3.52 -7.70 -1.60
CA ALA A 45 4.00 -9.03 -1.22
C ALA A 45 3.59 -10.17 -2.18
N PRO A 46 2.31 -10.37 -2.52
CA PRO A 46 1.89 -11.42 -3.46
C PRO A 46 2.37 -11.13 -4.88
N ILE A 47 2.44 -9.86 -5.31
CA ILE A 47 2.95 -9.51 -6.65
C ILE A 47 4.41 -9.94 -6.79
N ILE A 48 5.25 -9.64 -5.80
CA ILE A 48 6.67 -10.01 -5.81
C ILE A 48 6.83 -11.53 -5.78
N ARG A 49 6.02 -12.23 -4.97
CA ARG A 49 6.03 -13.71 -4.91
C ARG A 49 5.63 -14.35 -6.22
N ASN A 50 4.57 -13.85 -6.85
CA ASN A 50 4.05 -14.34 -8.12
C ASN A 50 5.04 -14.12 -9.27
N LYS A 51 5.78 -13.01 -9.27
CA LYS A 51 6.85 -12.76 -10.26
C LYS A 51 7.95 -13.82 -10.19
N LYS A 52 8.41 -14.17 -8.98
CA LYS A 52 9.44 -15.21 -8.79
C LYS A 52 8.95 -16.60 -9.24
N ILE A 53 7.71 -16.95 -8.88
CA ILE A 53 7.12 -18.25 -9.25
C ILE A 53 6.96 -18.35 -10.77
N LYS A 54 6.41 -17.33 -11.44
CA LYS A 54 6.25 -17.32 -12.91
C LYS A 54 7.59 -17.46 -13.63
N GLN A 55 8.64 -16.80 -13.16
CA GLN A 55 9.98 -16.91 -13.73
C GLN A 55 10.54 -18.33 -13.61
N ASN A 56 10.36 -18.98 -12.46
CA ASN A 56 10.81 -20.36 -12.25
C ASN A 56 10.04 -21.36 -13.11
N ILE A 57 8.71 -21.20 -13.21
CA ILE A 57 7.87 -22.04 -14.07
C ILE A 57 8.32 -21.89 -15.54
N ARG A 58 8.52 -20.67 -16.03
CA ARG A 58 8.97 -20.43 -17.42
C ARG A 58 10.30 -21.10 -17.73
N ARG A 59 11.24 -21.07 -16.78
CA ARG A 59 12.54 -21.75 -16.91
C ARG A 59 12.40 -23.28 -16.90
N LYS A 60 11.50 -23.83 -16.07
CA LYS A 60 11.26 -25.28 -16.01
C LYS A 60 10.59 -25.80 -17.28
N VAL A 61 9.54 -25.11 -17.75
CA VAL A 61 8.84 -25.44 -19.00
C VAL A 61 9.80 -25.45 -20.20
N SER A 62 10.76 -24.51 -20.25
CA SER A 62 11.75 -24.50 -21.34
C SER A 62 12.66 -25.72 -21.33
N ARG A 63 13.02 -26.26 -20.15
CA ARG A 63 13.87 -27.46 -20.02
C ARG A 63 13.08 -28.72 -20.36
N GLU A 64 11.83 -28.80 -19.89
CA GLU A 64 10.94 -29.92 -20.19
C GLU A 64 10.63 -30.03 -21.70
N ARG A 65 10.51 -28.89 -22.40
CA ARG A 65 10.36 -28.88 -23.87
C ARG A 65 11.57 -29.44 -24.60
N MET A 66 12.79 -29.13 -24.16
CA MET A 66 14.03 -29.63 -24.79
C MET A 66 14.28 -31.12 -24.49
N GLN A 67 13.82 -31.62 -23.33
CA GLN A 67 13.97 -33.03 -22.97
C GLN A 67 12.90 -33.94 -23.60
N ASN A 68 11.72 -33.38 -23.88
CA ASN A 68 10.62 -34.10 -24.54
C ASN A 68 10.63 -33.95 -26.07
N GLU A 69 11.67 -33.38 -26.67
CA GLU A 69 11.87 -33.51 -28.12
C GLU A 69 12.24 -34.98 -28.41
N PRO A 70 11.36 -35.77 -29.04
CA PRO A 70 11.71 -37.13 -29.42
C PRO A 70 12.82 -37.01 -30.47
N LYS A 71 13.98 -37.57 -30.15
CA LYS A 71 15.10 -37.71 -31.07
C LYS A 71 14.62 -38.56 -32.26
N THR A 72 14.19 -37.90 -33.33
CA THR A 72 14.04 -38.48 -34.67
C THR A 72 15.40 -38.76 -35.28
#